data_AF-A0A2D8L7S1-F1
#
_entry.id   AF-A0A2D8L7S1-F1
#
_cell.length_a   1.000
_cell.length_b   1.000
_cell.length_c   1.000
_cell.angle_alpha   90.00
_cell.angle_beta   90.00
_cell.angle_gamma   90.00
#
_symmetry.space_group_name_H-M   'P 1'
#
loop_
_entity.id
_entity.type
_entity.pdbx_description
1 polymer ?
#
loop_
_entity_poly.entity_id
_entity_poly.type
_entity_poly.pdbx_seq_one_letter_code
_entity_poly.pdbx_strand_id
1 'polypeptide(L)' 'MQLSAIVVILALVAGLAAALGAGALSGLRIGKDALGAELAAYMGALYGGLAGGGAVVVTTLVLLLI' A
#
# COMPACT_ATOMS: atom_id res chain seq x y z
N MET A 1 -13.32 -22.83 -12.92
CA MET A 1 -12.71 -21.80 -13.79
C MET A 1 -11.30 -21.57 -13.31
N GLN A 2 -10.30 -21.96 -14.10
CA GLN A 2 -8.89 -21.76 -13.76
C GLN A 2 -8.54 -20.31 -14.13
N LEU A 3 -8.32 -19.44 -13.14
CA LEU A 3 -7.80 -18.09 -13.38
C LEU A 3 -6.36 -18.21 -13.88
N SER A 4 -6.06 -17.58 -15.02
CA SER A 4 -4.69 -17.57 -15.54
C SER A 4 -3.79 -16.76 -14.60
N ALA A 5 -2.52 -17.17 -14.47
CA ALA A 5 -1.56 -16.52 -13.57
C ALA A 5 -1.43 -15.01 -13.84
N ILE A 6 -1.56 -14.61 -15.11
CA ILE A 6 -1.54 -13.20 -15.52
C ILE A 6 -2.72 -12.42 -14.93
N VAL A 7 -3.94 -12.99 -14.94
CA VAL A 7 -5.12 -12.32 -14.36
C VAL A 7 -4.97 -12.15 -12.85
N VAL A 8 -4.37 -13.13 -12.16
CA VAL A 8 -4.08 -13.05 -10.71
C VAL A 8 -3.06 -11.95 -10.42
N ILE A 9 -1.97 -11.88 -11.19
CA ILE A 9 -0.94 -10.83 -11.02
C ILE A 9 -1.53 -9.45 -11.27
N LEU A 10 -2.32 -9.28 -12.33
CA LEU A 10 -2.96 -8.00 -12.64
C LEU A 10 -3.96 -7.59 -11.55
N ALA A 11 -4.72 -8.53 -11.00
CA ALA A 11 -5.63 -8.26 -9.89
C ALA A 11 -4.88 -7.84 -8.61
N LEU A 12 -3.74 -8.47 -8.31
CA LEU A 12 -2.89 -8.09 -7.18
C LEU A 12 -2.30 -6.69 -7.38
N VAL A 13 -1.76 -6.38 -8.56
CA VAL A 13 -1.21 -5.05 -8.86
C VAL A 13 -2.29 -3.97 -8.79
N ALA A 14 -3.47 -4.23 -9.36
CA ALA A 14 -4.59 -3.30 -9.32
C ALA A 14 -5.11 -3.09 -7.88
N GLY A 15 -5.24 -4.18 -7.11
CA GLY A 15 -5.63 -4.11 -5.70
C GLY A 15 -4.61 -3.35 -4.84
N LEU A 16 -3.32 -3.56 -5.07
CA LEU A 16 -2.24 -2.87 -4.38
C LEU A 16 -2.25 -1.37 -4.69
N ALA A 17 -2.40 -1.00 -5.97
CA ALA A 17 -2.48 0.39 -6.40
C ALA A 17 -3.73 1.09 -5.81
N ALA A 18 -4.88 0.40 -5.80
CA ALA A 18 -6.10 0.91 -5.20
C ALA A 18 -5.96 1.10 -3.68
N ALA A 19 -5.36 0.14 -2.96
CA ALA A 19 -5.13 0.23 -1.53
C ALA A 19 -4.15 1.36 -1.16
N LEU A 20 -3.05 1.52 -1.90
CA LEU A 20 -2.10 2.62 -1.73
C LEU A 20 -2.74 3.98 -1.99
N GLY A 21 -3.49 4.11 -3.09
CA GLY A 21 -4.19 5.34 -3.43
C GLY A 21 -5.26 5.73 -2.41
N ALA A 22 -6.08 4.77 -1.98
CA ALA A 22 -7.12 4.99 -0.98
C ALA A 22 -6.54 5.32 0.40
N GLY A 23 -5.48 4.63 0.82
CA GLY A 23 -4.75 4.90 2.06
C GLY A 23 -4.11 6.28 2.07
N ALA A 24 -3.45 6.68 0.98
CA ALA A 24 -2.85 8.01 0.85
C ALA A 24 -3.90 9.12 0.83
N LEU A 25 -4.99 8.95 0.09
CA LEU A 25 -6.06 9.94 -0.02
C LEU A 25 -6.79 10.15 1.33
N SER A 26 -7.10 9.05 2.02
CA SER A 26 -7.74 9.10 3.35
C SER A 26 -6.78 9.66 4.41
N GLY A 27 -5.51 9.23 4.40
CA GLY A 27 -4.46 9.73 5.28
C GLY A 27 -4.19 11.22 5.11
N LEU A 28 -4.18 11.74 3.87
CA LEU A 28 -4.06 13.18 3.61
C LEU A 28 -5.28 13.95 4.10
N ARG A 29 -6.50 13.43 3.88
CA ARG A 29 -7.73 14.10 4.32
C ARG A 29 -7.83 14.16 5.84
N ILE A 30 -7.53 13.07 6.54
CA ILE A 30 -7.63 12.99 8.01
C ILE A 30 -6.41 13.67 8.66
N GLY A 31 -5.22 13.40 8.13
CA GLY A 31 -3.96 13.92 8.66
C GLY A 31 -3.81 15.43 8.50
N LYS A 32 -4.31 16.04 7.41
CA LYS A 32 -4.25 17.51 7.27
C LYS A 32 -5.04 18.22 8.37
N ASP A 33 -6.16 17.64 8.80
CA ASP A 33 -7.06 18.25 9.78
C ASP A 33 -6.51 18.08 11.21
N ALA A 34 -5.71 17.04 11.47
CA ALA A 34 -5.15 16.74 12.79
C ALA A 34 -3.73 17.29 13.01
N LEU A 35 -2.88 17.30 11.98
CA LEU A 35 -1.44 17.59 12.09
C LEU A 35 -0.97 18.74 11.18
N GLY A 36 -1.81 19.20 10.25
CA GLY A 36 -1.41 20.06 9.14
C GLY A 36 -0.89 19.26 7.94
N ALA A 37 -1.12 19.77 6.73
CA ALA A 37 -0.87 19.05 5.48
C ALA A 37 0.60 18.65 5.27
N GLU A 38 1.53 19.56 5.61
CA GLU A 38 2.97 19.36 5.49
C GLU A 38 3.47 18.20 6.39
N LEU A 39 3.05 18.21 7.67
CA LEU A 39 3.45 17.19 8.63
C LEU A 39 2.80 15.84 8.30
N ALA A 40 1.53 15.83 7.89
CA ALA A 40 0.84 14.63 7.44
C ALA A 40 1.50 13.99 6.21
N ALA A 41 1.97 14.80 5.25
CA ALA A 41 2.71 14.32 4.10
C ALA A 41 4.09 13.76 4.50
N TYR A 42 4.82 14.43 5.40
CA TYR A 42 6.10 13.94 5.92
C TYR A 42 5.96 12.60 6.66
N MET A 43 4.94 12.48 7.51
CA MET A 43 4.63 11.25 8.22
C MET A 43 4.18 10.15 7.24
N GLY A 44 3.34 10.48 6.26
CA GLY A 44 2.89 9.55 5.24
C GLY A 44 4.02 9.00 4.37
N ALA A 45 5.00 9.85 4.00
CA ALA A 45 6.17 9.41 3.23
C ALA A 45 7.07 8.47 4.06
N LEU A 46 7.36 8.83 5.31
CA LEU A 46 8.27 8.08 6.17
C LEU A 46 7.65 6.75 6.63
N TYR A 47 6.43 6.77 7.16
CA TYR A 47 5.74 5.56 7.60
C TYR A 47 5.19 4.74 6.44
N GLY A 48 4.81 5.36 5.32
CA GLY A 48 4.40 4.65 4.12
C GLY A 48 5.53 3.83 3.52
N GLY A 49 6.76 4.37 3.48
CA GLY A 49 7.94 3.63 3.05
C GLY A 49 8.29 2.46 3.99
N LEU A 50 8.26 2.70 5.31
CA LEU A 50 8.55 1.67 6.30
C LEU A 50 7.50 0.54 6.31
N ALA A 51 6.21 0.89 6.31
CA ALA A 51 5.12 -0.08 6.31
C ALA A 51 5.01 -0.81 4.97
N GLY A 52 5.14 -0.09 3.84
CA GLY A 52 5.12 -0.66 2.50
C GLY A 52 6.29 -1.59 2.24
N GLY A 53 7.51 -1.19 2.62
CA GLY A 53 8.70 -2.03 2.52
C GLY A 53 8.57 -3.31 3.33
N GLY A 54 8.11 -3.21 4.59
CA GLY A 54 7.84 -4.36 5.44
C GLY A 54 6.79 -5.30 4.82
N ALA A 55 5.69 -4.76 4.30
CA ALA A 55 4.63 -5.53 3.65
C ALA A 55 5.13 -6.28 2.40
N VAL A 56 5.97 -5.66 1.58
CA VAL A 56 6.58 -6.30 0.40
C VAL A 56 7.50 -7.44 0.81
N VAL A 57 8.38 -7.23 1.80
CA VAL A 57 9.28 -8.28 2.32
C VAL A 57 8.47 -9.46 2.86
N VAL A 58 7.49 -9.21 3.73
CA VAL A 58 6.67 -10.26 4.34
C VAL A 58 5.89 -11.03 3.28
N THR A 59 5.22 -10.32 2.35
CA THR A 59 4.46 -10.97 1.28
C THR A 59 5.37 -11.83 0.40
N THR A 60 6.56 -11.33 0.06
CA THR A 60 7.54 -12.08 -0.74
C THR A 60 8.00 -13.34 -0.01
N LEU A 61 8.32 -13.24 1.28
CA LEU A 61 8.70 -14.39 2.10
C LEU A 61 7.57 -15.42 2.17
N VAL A 62 6.33 -14.97 2.38
CA VAL A 62 5.16 -15.87 2.38
C VAL A 62 5.01 -16.57 1.03
N LEU A 63 5.08 -15.84 -0.09
CA LEU A 63 4.98 -16.44 -1.43
C LEU A 63 6.12 -17.41 -1.78
N LEU A 64 7.30 -17.29 -1.15
CA LEU A 64 8.41 -18.23 -1.33
C LEU A 64 8.27 -19.51 -0.50
N LEU A 65 7.40 -19.51 0.51
CA LEU A 65 7.19 -20.64 1.43
C LEU A 65 5.99 -21.52 1.06
N ILE A 66 5.20 -21.11 0.06
CA ILE A 66 4.00 -21.83 -0.45
C ILE A 66 4.30 -22.34 -1.86
#